data_AF-A0AAJ2JQQ3-F1
#
_entry.id   AF-A0AAJ2JQQ3-F1
#
_cell.length_a   1.000
_cell.length_b   1.000
_cell.length_c   1.000
_cell.angle_alpha   90.00
_cell.angle_beta   90.00
_cell.angle_gamma   90.00
#
_symmetry.space_group_name_H-M   'P 1'
#
loop_
_entity.id
_entity.type
_entity.pdbx_description
1 polymer ?
#
loop_
_entity_poly.entity_id
_entity_poly.type
_entity_poly.pdbx_seq_one_letter_code
_entity_poly.pdbx_strand_id
1 'polypeptide(L)' 'MAEKGKGVVIEAVENDPYLLKVDKEILTALCRCGASKNKPYCDGTHAKIGFKASKATVKVV' A
#
# COMPACT_ATOMS: atom_id res chain seq x y z
N MET A 1 22.82 -9.54 20.58
CA MET A 1 22.13 -8.29 20.18
C MET A 1 21.06 -8.71 19.19
N ALA A 2 19.80 -8.80 19.61
CA ALA A 2 18.74 -9.35 18.77
C ALA A 2 18.31 -8.31 17.75
N GLU A 3 18.69 -8.50 16.50
CA GLU A 3 18.08 -7.81 15.36
C GLU A 3 16.64 -8.33 15.27
N LYS A 4 15.71 -7.66 15.98
CA LYS A 4 14.28 -7.94 15.86
C LYS A 4 13.92 -7.72 14.39
N GLY A 5 13.60 -8.80 13.69
CA GLY A 5 13.29 -8.78 12.26
C GLY A 5 12.24 -7.71 11.95
N LYS A 6 12.56 -6.86 10.98
CA LYS A 6 11.68 -5.79 10.48
C LYS A 6 10.35 -6.39 10.03
N GLY A 7 9.26 -6.03 10.69
CA GLY A 7 7.92 -6.49 10.32
C GLY A 7 7.46 -5.77 9.05
N VAL A 8 7.29 -6.50 7.95
CA VAL A 8 6.85 -5.95 6.66
C VAL A 8 5.38 -6.26 6.45
N VAL A 9 4.55 -5.22 6.37
CA VAL A 9 3.10 -5.33 6.19
C VAL A 9 2.70 -4.59 4.93
N ILE A 10 1.89 -5.24 4.08
CA ILE A 10 1.23 -4.60 2.95
C ILE A 10 -0.25 -4.53 3.26
N GLU A 11 -0.77 -3.33 3.43
CA GLU A 11 -2.18 -3.09 3.74
C GLU A 11 -2.87 -2.48 2.53
N ALA A 12 -3.89 -3.15 2.01
CA ALA A 12 -4.80 -2.59 1.03
C ALA A 12 -5.84 -1.74 1.74
N VAL A 13 -5.79 -0.42 1.53
CA VAL A 13 -6.73 0.53 2.13
C VAL A 13 -7.96 0.63 1.22
N GLU A 14 -9.16 0.68 1.79
CA GLU A 14 -10.43 0.70 1.03
C GLU A 14 -10.45 1.82 -0.02
N ASN A 15 -10.68 1.48 -1.29
CA ASN A 15 -10.64 2.38 -2.46
C ASN A 15 -9.32 3.14 -2.69
N ASP A 16 -8.30 2.87 -1.89
CA ASP A 16 -7.01 3.54 -1.81
C ASP A 16 -5.87 2.62 -2.28
N PRO A 17 -4.61 3.07 -2.33
CA PRO A 17 -3.46 2.22 -2.68
C PRO A 17 -3.14 1.11 -1.66
N TYR A 18 -2.14 0.30 -1.98
CA TYR A 18 -1.47 -0.54 -0.97
C TYR A 18 -0.48 0.32 -0.18
N LEU A 19 -0.54 0.29 1.16
CA LEU A 19 0.46 0.87 2.03
C LEU A 19 1.50 -0.18 2.39
N LEU A 20 2.76 0.08 2.02
CA LEU A 20 3.90 -0.70 2.48
C LEU A 20 4.38 -0.11 3.81
N LYS A 21 4.30 -0.91 4.87
CA LYS A 21 4.74 -0.54 6.21
C LYS A 21 5.93 -1.36 6.65
N VAL A 22 6.96 -0.69 7.17
CA VAL A 22 8.12 -1.30 7.81
C VAL A 22 8.14 -0.82 9.24
N ASP A 23 8.11 -1.74 10.20
CA ASP A 23 8.07 -1.40 11.64
C ASP A 23 6.91 -0.46 12.01
N LYS A 24 5.77 -0.61 11.32
CA LYS A 24 4.54 0.21 11.42
C LYS A 24 4.61 1.61 10.79
N GLU A 25 5.77 2.04 10.31
CA GLU A 25 5.93 3.29 9.56
C GLU A 25 5.54 3.09 8.09
N ILE A 26 4.82 4.05 7.51
CA ILE A 26 4.48 4.01 6.08
C ILE A 26 5.72 4.38 5.28
N LEU A 27 6.26 3.42 4.53
CA LEU A 27 7.40 3.65 3.65
C LEU A 27 6.94 4.24 2.32
N THR A 28 5.89 3.67 1.72
CA THR A 28 5.37 4.12 0.43
C THR A 28 3.96 3.61 0.18
N ALA A 29 3.33 4.16 -0.87
CA ALA A 29 2.02 3.76 -1.36
C ALA A 29 2.13 3.23 -2.80
N LEU A 30 1.71 1.99 -3.01
CA LEU A 30 1.74 1.33 -4.32
C LEU A 30 0.37 1.38 -4.99
N CYS A 31 0.35 1.69 -6.28
CA CYS A 31 -0.87 1.73 -7.07
C CYS A 31 -1.50 0.34 -7.15
N ARG A 32 -2.81 0.28 -6.87
CA ARG A 32 -3.64 -0.91 -7.13
C ARG A 32 -4.80 -0.68 -8.08
N CYS A 33 -5.03 0.57 -8.51
CA CYS A 33 -6.11 0.93 -9.42
C CYS A 33 -5.71 0.84 -10.91
N GLY A 34 -4.43 0.64 -11.24
CA GLY A 34 -3.89 0.55 -12.61
C GLY A 34 -3.72 1.88 -13.35
N ALA A 35 -4.44 2.93 -12.95
CA ALA A 35 -4.49 4.21 -13.68
C ALA A 35 -3.39 5.22 -13.31
N SER A 36 -2.50 4.91 -12.36
CA SER A 36 -1.44 5.86 -11.99
C SER A 36 -0.50 6.15 -13.16
N LYS A 37 -0.08 7.40 -13.28
CA LYS A 37 0.96 7.84 -14.23
C LYS A 37 2.37 7.64 -13.67
N ASN A 38 2.51 7.39 -12.36
CA ASN A 38 3.79 7.17 -11.68
C ASN A 38 3.93 5.72 -11.19
N LYS A 39 3.51 4.74 -12.00
CA LYS A 39 3.61 3.31 -11.62
C LYS A 39 5.06 2.91 -11.31
N PRO A 40 5.29 2.07 -10.27
CA PRO A 40 4.28 1.33 -9.48
C PRO A 40 3.65 2.13 -8.32
N TYR A 41 4.02 3.40 -8.12
CA TYR A 41 3.55 4.23 -7.02
C TYR A 41 2.15 4.77 -7.25
N CYS A 42 1.46 5.10 -6.15
CA CYS A 42 0.19 5.82 -6.22
C CYS A 42 0.44 7.33 -6.44
N ASP A 43 -0.33 7.94 -7.34
CA ASP A 43 -0.32 9.39 -7.62
C ASP A 43 -1.70 10.04 -7.35
N GLY A 44 -2.58 9.35 -6.64
CA GLY A 44 -3.93 9.83 -6.33
C GLY A 44 -4.96 9.64 -7.45
N THR A 45 -4.59 9.09 -8.61
CA THR A 45 -5.54 8.91 -9.73
C THR A 45 -6.73 8.00 -9.38
N HIS A 46 -6.58 7.08 -8.41
CA HIS A 46 -7.66 6.20 -7.95
C HIS A 46 -8.91 6.98 -7.49
N ALA A 47 -8.75 8.13 -6.83
CA ALA A 47 -9.85 8.95 -6.38
C ALA A 47 -10.60 9.60 -7.56
N LYS A 48 -9.87 10.04 -8.58
CA LYS A 48 -10.42 10.71 -9.77
C LYS A 48 -11.24 9.77 -10.64
N ILE A 49 -10.86 8.50 -10.72
CA ILE A 49 -11.56 7.48 -11.53
C ILE A 49 -12.63 6.72 -10.74
N GLY A 50 -12.82 7.04 -9.46
CA GLY A 50 -13.79 6.35 -8.61
C GLY A 50 -13.46 4.87 -8.38
N PHE A 51 -12.18 4.52 -8.26
CA PHE A 51 -11.76 3.13 -8.01
C PHE A 51 -12.46 2.57 -6.76
N LYS A 52 -13.00 1.35 -6.87
CA LYS A 52 -13.67 0.64 -5.78
C LYS A 52 -13.01 -0.70 -5.51
N ALA A 53 -12.52 -0.88 -4.29
CA ALA A 53 -12.00 -2.16 -3.83
C ALA A 53 -11.97 -2.23 -2.30
N SER A 54 -12.36 -3.38 -1.77
CA SER A 54 -12.36 -3.64 -0.33
C SER A 54 -10.96 -3.54 0.28
N LYS A 55 -10.92 -3.23 1.58
CA LYS A 55 -9.69 -3.32 2.37
C LYS A 55 -9.27 -4.77 2.59
N ALA A 56 -7.97 -5.02 2.65
CA ALA A 56 -7.38 -6.32 2.98
C ALA A 56 -6.00 -6.13 3.58
N THR A 57 -5.59 -6.96 4.54
CA THR A 57 -4.24 -6.88 5.12
C THR A 57 -3.47 -8.14 4.77
N VAL A 58 -2.29 -7.97 4.16
CA VAL A 58 -1.33 -9.05 3.90
C VAL A 58 -0.10 -8.83 4.78
N LYS A 59 0.10 -9.73 5.74
CA LYS A 59 1.33 -9.76 6.54
C LYS A 59 2.34 -10.62 5.78
N VAL A 60 3.48 -10.05 5.44
CA VAL A 60 4.49 -10.74 4.61
C VAL A 60 5.44 -11.56 5.48
N VAL A 61 5.66 -11.16 6.73
CA VAL A 61 6.39 -11.89 7.79
C VAL A 61 6.04 -11.31 9.16
#